data_AF-A0A2D8P8B9-F1
#
_entry.id   AF-A0A2D8P8B9-F1
#
_cell.length_a   1.000
_cell.length_b   1.000
_cell.length_c   1.000
_cell.angle_alpha   90.00
_cell.angle_beta   90.00
_cell.angle_gamma   90.00
#
_symmetry.space_group_name_H-M   'P 1'
#
loop_
_entity.id
_entity.type
_entity.pdbx_description
1 polymer ?
#
loop_
_entity_poly.entity_id
_entity_poly.type
_entity_poly.pdbx_seq_one_letter_code
_entity_poly.pdbx_strand_id
1 'polypeptide(L)'
;MIRKGHIATVLVLCGLSAMLGYRVARMGPPDPSGIVAHWAAVYAEETGRADLHCAGRPQGDGYVITCGTGAARVDYVTDAYGGLVARRDGGRDG
;
A
#
# COMPACT_ATOMS: atom_id res chain seq x y z
N MET A 1 -9.20 -6.43 -44.12
CA MET A 1 -9.75 -7.66 -43.49
C MET A 1 -9.14 -7.82 -42.11
N ILE A 2 -9.81 -7.33 -41.05
CA ILE A 2 -9.40 -7.59 -39.68
C ILE A 2 -9.52 -9.11 -39.47
N ARG A 3 -8.38 -9.80 -39.36
CA ARG A 3 -8.35 -11.26 -39.18
C ARG A 3 -9.17 -11.58 -37.94
N LYS A 4 -10.18 -12.45 -38.07
CA LYS A 4 -11.08 -12.91 -37.00
C LYS A 4 -10.35 -13.25 -35.68
N GLY A 5 -9.08 -13.68 -35.76
CA GLY A 5 -8.21 -13.91 -34.60
C GLY A 5 -8.03 -12.70 -33.67
N HIS A 6 -7.93 -11.48 -34.19
CA HIS A 6 -7.75 -10.28 -33.36
C HIS A 6 -8.98 -9.96 -32.51
N ILE A 7 -10.18 -10.23 -33.02
CA ILE A 7 -11.43 -9.98 -32.30
C ILE A 7 -11.55 -10.93 -31.11
N ALA A 8 -11.20 -12.21 -31.29
CA ALA A 8 -11.20 -13.19 -30.21
C ALA A 8 -10.20 -12.81 -29.10
N THR A 9 -8.98 -12.39 -29.46
CA THR A 9 -7.98 -11.96 -28.48
C THR A 9 -8.43 -10.74 -27.67
N VAL A 10 -9.04 -9.75 -28.33
CA VAL A 10 -9.55 -8.54 -27.65
C VAL A 10 -10.66 -8.89 -26.67
N LEU A 11 -11.61 -9.75 -27.05
CA LEU A 11 -12.69 -10.17 -26.16
C LEU A 11 -12.18 -10.93 -24.93
N VAL A 12 -11.18 -11.80 -25.10
CA VAL A 12 -10.53 -12.51 -23.98
C VAL A 12 -9.84 -11.52 -23.04
N LEU A 13 -9.11 -10.54 -23.57
CA LEU A 13 -8.46 -9.51 -22.76
C LEU A 13 -9.48 -8.66 -22.00
N CYS A 14 -10.57 -8.24 -22.64
CA CYS A 14 -11.65 -7.50 -21.97
C CYS A 14 -12.30 -8.33 -20.86
N GLY A 15 -12.55 -9.62 -21.09
CA GLY A 15 -13.10 -10.54 -20.09
C GLY A 15 -12.16 -10.71 -18.88
N LEU A 16 -10.86 -10.87 -19.12
CA LEU A 16 -9.85 -10.94 -18.07
C LEU A 16 -9.78 -9.64 -17.26
N SER A 17 -9.74 -8.47 -17.92
CA SER A 17 -9.74 -7.18 -17.23
C SER A 17 -10.97 -6.97 -16.36
N ALA A 18 -12.16 -7.37 -16.85
CA ALA A 18 -13.39 -7.30 -16.08
C ALA A 18 -13.36 -8.23 -14.85
N MET A 19 -12.82 -9.44 -15.01
CA MET A 19 -12.67 -10.39 -13.89
C MET A 19 -11.67 -9.88 -12.84
N LEU A 20 -10.54 -9.33 -13.27
CA LEU A 20 -9.58 -8.70 -12.37
C LEU A 20 -10.20 -7.51 -11.64
N GLY A 21 -10.88 -6.62 -12.35
CA GLY A 21 -11.59 -5.49 -11.75
C GLY A 21 -12.63 -5.93 -10.71
N TYR A 22 -13.40 -6.99 -11.00
CA TYR A 22 -14.38 -7.55 -10.07
C TYR A 22 -13.73 -8.17 -8.82
N ARG A 23 -12.59 -8.86 -8.99
CA ARG A 23 -11.85 -9.45 -7.87
C ARG A 23 -11.24 -8.38 -6.96
N VAL A 24 -10.66 -7.34 -7.56
CA VAL A 24 -10.10 -6.20 -6.83
C VAL A 24 -11.22 -5.44 -6.11
N ALA A 25 -12.36 -5.19 -6.76
CA ALA A 25 -13.50 -4.52 -6.13
C ALA A 25 -14.14 -5.32 -4.96
N ARG A 26 -13.97 -6.64 -4.94
CA ARG A 26 -14.44 -7.50 -3.83
C ARG A 26 -13.42 -7.70 -2.72
N MET A 27 -12.15 -7.39 -2.95
CA MET A 27 -11.17 -7.32 -1.88
C MET A 27 -11.41 -6.00 -1.16
N GLY A 28 -12.14 -6.07 -0.05
CA GLY A 28 -12.22 -4.96 0.89
C GLY A 28 -10.82 -4.51 1.34
N PRO A 29 -10.73 -3.40 2.09
CA PRO A 29 -9.45 -2.90 2.55
C PRO A 29 -8.65 -4.01 3.25
N PRO A 30 -7.33 -4.09 2.99
CA PRO A 30 -6.47 -5.12 3.56
C PRO A 30 -6.45 -5.01 5.08
N ASP A 31 -6.13 -6.14 5.73
CA ASP A 31 -6.08 -6.18 7.18
C ASP A 31 -5.07 -5.11 7.71
N PRO A 32 -5.47 -4.29 8.70
CA PRO A 32 -4.62 -3.22 9.22
C PRO A 32 -3.26 -3.70 9.72
N SER A 33 -3.18 -4.91 10.27
CA SER A 33 -1.90 -5.50 10.72
C SER A 33 -0.99 -5.84 9.55
N GLY A 34 -1.55 -6.23 8.40
CA GLY A 34 -0.81 -6.45 7.16
C GLY A 34 -0.21 -5.15 6.60
N ILE A 35 -0.95 -4.04 6.67
CA ILE A 35 -0.45 -2.71 6.28
C ILE A 35 0.73 -2.32 7.18
N VAL A 36 0.61 -2.48 8.50
CA VAL A 36 1.71 -2.16 9.43
C VAL A 36 2.92 -3.05 9.18
N ALA A 37 2.74 -4.35 8.97
CA ALA A 37 3.83 -5.28 8.68
C ALA A 37 4.56 -4.94 7.37
N HIS A 38 3.83 -4.55 6.33
CA HIS A 38 4.42 -4.09 5.07
C HIS A 38 5.30 -2.86 5.28
N TRP A 39 4.79 -1.82 5.94
CA TRP A 39 5.54 -0.60 6.18
C TRP A 39 6.68 -0.77 7.19
N ALA A 40 6.57 -1.72 8.12
CA ALA A 40 7.67 -2.10 9.00
C ALA A 40 8.84 -2.74 8.22
N ALA A 41 8.53 -3.57 7.20
CA ALA A 41 9.55 -4.12 6.31
C ALA A 41 10.23 -3.02 5.48
N VAL A 42 9.44 -2.09 4.92
CA VAL A 42 9.98 -0.94 4.17
C VAL A 42 10.90 -0.10 5.06
N TYR A 43 10.50 0.20 6.29
CA TYR A 43 11.34 0.93 7.24
C TYR A 43 12.67 0.21 7.52
N ALA A 44 12.64 -1.11 7.68
CA ALA A 44 13.84 -1.91 7.91
C ALA A 44 14.79 -1.89 6.70
N GLU A 45 14.25 -1.97 5.48
CA GLU A 45 15.02 -1.84 4.24
C GLU A 45 15.63 -0.45 4.07
N GLU A 46 14.89 0.61 4.40
CA GLU A 46 15.32 2.01 4.26
C GLU A 46 16.41 2.39 5.28
N THR A 47 16.31 1.89 6.50
CA THR A 47 17.18 2.32 7.61
C THR A 47 18.28 1.32 7.94
N GLY A 48 18.20 0.09 7.42
CA GLY A 48 19.06 -1.02 7.81
C GLY A 48 18.85 -1.45 9.27
N ARG A 49 17.76 -1.01 9.91
CA ARG A 49 17.46 -1.28 11.32
C ARG A 49 16.34 -2.30 11.46
N ALA A 50 16.51 -3.22 12.40
CA ALA A 50 15.52 -4.25 12.72
C ALA A 50 14.73 -3.94 14.01
N ASP A 51 14.90 -2.76 14.62
CA ASP A 51 14.06 -2.33 15.75
C ASP A 51 12.68 -1.90 15.23
N LEU A 52 11.82 -2.90 15.03
CA LEU A 52 10.50 -2.86 14.40
C LEU A 52 9.40 -2.26 15.31
N HIS A 53 9.70 -1.19 16.06
CA HIS A 53 8.64 -0.49 16.80
C HIS A 53 7.81 0.36 15.82
N CYS A 54 6.99 -0.33 15.04
CA CYS A 54 6.02 0.23 14.14
C CYS A 54 4.62 0.07 14.73
N ALA A 55 3.86 1.17 14.78
CA ALA A 55 2.48 1.18 15.23
C ALA A 55 1.61 1.89 14.19
N GLY A 56 0.52 1.23 13.81
CA GLY A 56 -0.50 1.79 12.93
C GLY A 56 -1.66 2.38 13.73
N ARG A 57 -2.16 3.54 13.29
CA ARG A 57 -3.41 4.13 13.78
C ARG A 57 -4.27 4.63 12.62
N PRO A 58 -5.60 4.53 12.69
CA PRO A 58 -6.46 5.11 11.66
C PRO A 58 -6.34 6.65 11.62
N GLN A 59 -6.36 7.22 10.42
CA GLN A 59 -6.39 8.67 10.19
C GLN A 59 -7.18 8.98 8.91
N GLY A 60 -8.33 9.66 9.05
CA GLY A 60 -9.22 9.91 7.92
C GLY A 60 -9.71 8.59 7.32
N ASP A 61 -9.62 8.47 6.00
CA ASP A 61 -9.99 7.25 5.27
C ASP A 61 -8.86 6.19 5.21
N GLY A 62 -7.70 6.46 5.81
CA GLY A 62 -6.52 5.58 5.76
C GLY A 62 -5.82 5.40 7.10
N TYR A 63 -4.51 5.17 7.07
CA TYR A 63 -3.72 4.86 8.26
C TYR A 63 -2.43 5.68 8.34
N VAL A 64 -2.01 5.99 9.56
CA VAL A 64 -0.64 6.47 9.85
C VAL A 64 0.11 5.34 10.53
N ILE A 65 1.23 4.94 9.93
CA ILE A 65 2.17 3.97 10.46
C ILE A 65 3.40 4.74 10.95
N THR A 66 3.58 4.77 12.26
CA THR A 66 4.76 5.39 12.90
C THR A 66 5.76 4.28 13.19
N CYS A 67 6.96 4.37 12.61
CA CYS A 67 8.07 3.47 12.84
C CYS A 67 9.25 4.19 13.49
N GLY A 68 9.94 3.52 14.42
CA GLY A 68 11.11 4.06 15.10
C GLY A 68 10.78 5.14 16.14
N THR A 69 11.82 5.76 16.70
CA THR A 69 11.69 6.78 17.75
C THR A 69 12.68 7.93 17.56
N GLY A 70 12.39 9.09 18.17
CA GLY A 70 13.27 10.27 18.14
C GLY A 70 13.60 10.73 16.72
N ALA A 71 14.88 11.05 16.48
CA ALA A 71 15.37 11.51 15.18
C ALA A 71 15.28 10.47 14.05
N ALA A 72 15.07 9.19 14.39
CA ALA A 72 14.91 8.10 13.43
C ALA A 72 13.44 7.69 13.23
N ARG A 73 12.50 8.44 13.83
CA ARG A 73 11.08 8.22 13.63
C ARG A 73 10.69 8.54 12.19
N VAL A 74 9.84 7.71 11.59
CA VAL A 74 9.21 7.97 10.29
C VAL A 74 7.72 7.67 10.41
N ASP A 75 6.90 8.62 9.96
CA ASP A 75 5.45 8.47 9.87
C ASP A 75 5.05 8.29 8.39
N TYR A 76 4.55 7.10 8.05
CA TYR A 76 3.98 6.78 6.74
C TYR A 76 2.46 6.99 6.79
N VAL A 77 1.96 7.95 6.04
CA VAL A 77 0.53 8.20 5.86
C VAL A 77 0.06 7.45 4.63
N THR A 78 -1.00 6.66 4.78
CA THR A 78 -1.52 5.77 3.74
C THR A 78 -2.98 6.02 3.46
N ASP A 79 -3.44 5.55 2.30
CA ASP A 79 -4.86 5.45 1.98
C ASP A 79 -5.51 4.22 2.65
N ALA A 80 -6.81 3.99 2.38
CA ALA A 80 -7.58 2.87 2.91
C ALA A 80 -6.99 1.49 2.55
N TYR A 81 -6.18 1.42 1.49
CA TYR A 81 -5.58 0.19 0.96
C TYR A 81 -4.11 0.03 1.35
N GLY A 82 -3.57 0.94 2.17
CA GLY A 82 -2.17 0.91 2.62
C GLY A 82 -1.18 1.51 1.62
N GLY A 83 -1.66 2.14 0.54
CA GLY A 83 -0.82 2.86 -0.43
C GLY A 83 -0.28 4.17 0.16
N LEU A 84 0.99 4.51 -0.11
CA LEU A 84 1.63 5.70 0.44
C LEU A 84 1.01 6.99 -0.11
N VAL A 85 0.52 7.84 0.80
CA VAL A 85 0.03 9.19 0.50
C VAL A 85 1.08 10.23 0.86
N ALA A 86 1.74 10.06 2.01
CA ALA A 86 2.81 10.95 2.44
C ALA A 86 3.79 10.22 3.36
N ARG A 87 5.05 10.65 3.34
CA ARG A 87 6.08 10.23 4.30
C ARG A 87 6.58 11.44 5.05
N ARG A 88 6.72 11.33 6.38
CA ARG A 88 7.24 12.39 7.24
C ARG A 88 8.33 11.83 8.16
N ASP A 89 9.56 12.25 7.96
CA ASP A 89 10.63 11.94 8.89
C ASP A 89 10.47 12.83 10.14
N GLY A 90 10.58 12.24 11.34
CA GLY A 90 10.35 12.87 12.65
C GLY A 90 11.39 13.92 13.06
N GLY A 91 12.08 14.52 12.08
CA GLY A 91 13.16 15.49 12.27
C GLY A 91 12.74 16.95 12.11
N ARG A 92 11.44 17.29 12.09
CA ARG A 92 11.03 18.69 11.89
C ARG A 92 9.76 19.05 12.66
N ASP A 93 9.98 19.39 13.93
CA ASP A 93 9.24 20.40 14.69
C ASP A 93 10.23 20.97 15.73
N GLY A 94 11.02 21.95 15.31
CA GLY A 94 11.82 22.83 16.16
C GLY A 94 11.37 24.26 15.95
#